data_AF-A0A2E8CZS7-F1
#
_entry.id   AF-A0A2E8CZS7-F1
#
_cell.length_a   1.000
_cell.length_b   1.000
_cell.length_c   1.000
_cell.angle_alpha   90.00
_cell.angle_beta   90.00
_cell.angle_gamma   90.00
#
_symmetry.space_group_name_H-M   'P 1'
#
loop_
_entity.id
_entity.type
_entity.pdbx_description
1 polymer ?
#
loop_
_entity_poly.entity_id
_entity_poly.type
_entity_poly.pdbx_seq_one_letter_code
_entity_poly.pdbx_strand_id
1 'polypeptide(L)' 'ANPRFVSLEEGDYRLRNGSPGINAGTDASGLVGTDIAGNPRPSHGAWKLGAHEYLQQGGSFRVLKWQERR' A
#
# COMPACT_ATOMS: atom_id res chain seq x y z
N ALA A 1 -2.59 6.46 17.88
CA ALA A 1 -3.06 5.18 17.31
C ALA A 1 -1.86 4.25 17.08
N ASN A 2 -2.03 2.92 17.12
CA ASN A 2 -0.93 1.96 16.87
C ASN A 2 -0.73 1.79 15.34
N PRO A 3 0.47 2.04 14.78
CA PRO A 3 0.73 2.00 13.34
C PRO A 3 0.55 0.63 12.69
N ARG A 4 0.58 -0.49 13.43
CA ARG A 4 0.50 -1.86 12.89
C ARG A 4 1.49 -2.08 11.73
N PHE A 5 2.76 -2.26 12.07
CA PHE A 5 3.79 -2.67 11.11
C PHE A 5 3.74 -4.18 10.79
N VAL A 6 4.42 -4.58 9.72
CA VAL A 6 4.61 -5.99 9.34
C VAL A 6 5.46 -6.72 10.38
N SER A 7 6.65 -6.19 10.72
CA SER A 7 7.53 -6.75 11.74
C SER A 7 8.38 -5.65 12.37
N LEU A 8 7.99 -5.18 13.56
CA LEU A 8 8.74 -4.12 14.25
C LEU A 8 10.11 -4.62 14.73
N GLU A 9 10.18 -5.87 15.20
CA GLU A 9 11.40 -6.47 15.78
C GLU A 9 12.49 -6.68 14.73
N GLU A 10 12.10 -6.94 13.47
CA GLU A 10 13.01 -7.12 12.34
C GLU A 10 13.27 -5.80 11.57
N GLY A 11 12.68 -4.69 12.01
CA GLY A 11 12.80 -3.38 11.36
C GLY A 11 12.00 -3.23 10.06
N ASP A 12 10.99 -4.07 9.83
CA ASP A 12 10.06 -3.95 8.72
C ASP A 12 8.89 -3.02 9.08
N TYR A 13 9.12 -1.72 8.84
CA TYR A 13 8.18 -0.64 9.10
C TYR A 13 7.09 -0.48 8.02
N ARG A 14 6.92 -1.45 7.11
CA ARG A 14 5.79 -1.43 6.17
C ARG A 14 4.48 -1.56 6.96
N LEU A 15 3.46 -0.84 6.52
CA LEU A 15 2.13 -0.93 7.11
C LEU A 15 1.48 -2.27 6.71
N ARG A 16 0.80 -2.95 7.65
CA ARG A 16 -0.08 -4.09 7.32
C ARG A 16 -1.54 -3.63 7.19
N ASN A 17 -2.36 -4.51 6.59
CA ASN A 17 -3.80 -4.28 6.47
C ASN A 17 -4.44 -3.91 7.82
N GLY A 18 -5.33 -2.92 7.79
CA GLY A 18 -5.99 -2.36 8.98
C GLY A 18 -5.13 -1.37 9.78
N SER A 19 -3.96 -0.98 9.27
CA SER A 19 -3.17 0.10 9.87
C SER A 19 -3.92 1.45 9.79
N PRO A 20 -3.96 2.23 10.88
CA PRO A 20 -4.50 3.58 10.84
C PRO A 20 -3.63 4.56 10.03
N GLY A 21 -2.42 4.15 9.62
CA GLY A 21 -1.54 4.95 8.75
C GLY A 21 -1.89 4.83 7.27
N ILE A 22 -2.77 3.91 6.89
CA ILE A 22 -3.25 3.78 5.51
C ILE A 22 -4.20 4.93 5.20
N ASN A 23 -3.94 5.65 4.11
CA ASN A 23 -4.73 6.79 3.64
C ASN A 23 -4.84 7.95 4.65
N ALA A 24 -3.92 8.02 5.60
CA ALA A 24 -3.88 9.05 6.65
C ALA A 24 -2.70 10.04 6.47
N GLY A 25 -1.96 9.92 5.38
CA GLY A 25 -0.83 10.80 5.08
C GLY A 25 -1.27 12.16 4.55
N THR A 26 -0.45 13.17 4.81
CA THR A 26 -0.59 14.50 4.20
C THR A 26 -0.17 14.45 2.74
N ASP A 27 -0.86 15.20 1.89
CA ASP A 27 -0.43 15.41 0.51
C ASP A 27 0.91 16.17 0.46
N ALA A 28 1.94 15.51 -0.07
CA ALA A 28 3.27 16.07 -0.28
C ALA A 28 3.64 16.08 -1.77
N SER A 29 2.64 16.19 -2.65
CA SER A 29 2.83 16.30 -4.09
C SER A 29 3.81 17.42 -4.44
N GLY A 30 4.72 17.14 -5.38
CA GLY A 30 5.77 18.09 -5.78
C GLY A 30 7.02 18.09 -4.89
N LEU A 31 6.97 17.49 -3.70
CA LEU A 31 8.15 17.32 -2.83
C LEU A 31 8.75 15.93 -2.97
N VAL A 32 7.91 14.90 -3.04
CA VAL A 32 8.32 13.49 -3.10
C VAL A 32 7.42 12.74 -4.06
N GLY A 33 8.00 12.01 -5.02
CA GLY A 33 7.25 11.23 -6.01
C GLY A 33 7.16 9.73 -5.70
N THR A 34 8.06 9.21 -4.87
CA THR A 34 8.16 7.78 -4.57
C THR A 34 8.45 7.52 -3.09
N ASP A 35 8.07 6.35 -2.61
CA ASP A 35 8.43 5.85 -1.29
C ASP A 35 9.86 5.27 -1.27
N ILE A 36 10.32 4.82 -0.09
CA ILE A 36 11.68 4.27 0.07
C ILE A 36 11.90 2.94 -0.69
N ALA A 37 10.82 2.26 -1.08
CA ALA A 37 10.86 1.06 -1.90
C ALA A 37 10.67 1.35 -3.41
N GLY A 38 10.60 2.61 -3.81
CA GLY A 38 10.44 3.04 -5.20
C GLY A 38 8.99 3.07 -5.70
N ASN A 39 8.00 2.87 -4.83
CA ASN A 39 6.59 2.90 -5.22
C ASN A 39 6.10 4.33 -5.42
N PRO A 40 5.29 4.62 -6.44
CA PRO A 40 4.70 5.95 -6.64
C PRO A 40 3.87 6.42 -5.44
N ARG A 41 3.96 7.72 -5.15
CA ARG A 41 3.12 8.42 -4.16
C ARG A 41 2.18 9.42 -4.83
N PRO A 42 0.91 9.51 -4.37
CA PRO A 42 0.23 8.52 -3.54
C PRO A 42 -0.08 7.24 -4.31
N SER A 43 -0.01 6.08 -3.65
CA SER A 43 -0.58 4.86 -4.23
C SER A 43 -2.09 4.84 -3.99
N HIS A 44 -2.89 4.35 -4.94
CA HIS A 44 -4.34 4.15 -4.75
C HIS A 44 -5.12 5.42 -4.35
N GLY A 45 -4.64 6.61 -4.72
CA GLY A 45 -5.35 7.88 -4.55
C GLY A 45 -5.25 8.56 -3.18
N ALA A 46 -4.49 8.01 -2.22
CA ALA A 46 -4.27 8.66 -0.92
C ALA A 46 -2.87 8.40 -0.37
N TRP A 47 -2.35 9.32 0.44
CA TRP A 47 -1.01 9.22 1.01
C TRP A 47 -0.99 8.34 2.26
N LYS A 48 0.11 7.63 2.48
CA LYS A 48 0.32 6.77 3.66
C LYS A 48 1.26 7.48 4.63
N LEU A 49 1.04 7.28 5.93
CA LEU A 49 1.97 7.78 6.93
C LEU A 49 3.28 6.99 6.92
N GLY A 50 4.40 7.71 6.90
CA GLY A 50 5.75 7.15 6.97
C GLY A 50 6.41 6.95 5.61
N ALA A 51 7.51 6.19 5.60
CA ALA A 51 8.42 6.05 4.46
C ALA A 51 7.98 5.03 3.40
N HIS A 52 7.00 4.18 3.71
CA HIS A 52 6.48 3.14 2.81
C HIS A 52 5.03 3.39 2.42
N GLU A 53 4.70 3.17 1.16
CA GLU A 53 3.33 3.05 0.67
C GLU A 53 2.79 1.64 0.90
N TYR A 54 1.50 1.57 1.23
CA TYR A 54 0.78 0.30 1.32
C TYR A 54 0.23 -0.06 -0.06
N LEU A 55 0.85 -1.05 -0.68
CA LEU A 55 0.36 -1.62 -1.94
C LEU A 55 -0.70 -2.66 -1.62
N GLN A 56 -1.96 -2.40 -1.97
CA GLN A 56 -2.97 -3.43 -1.95
C GLN A 56 -2.60 -4.47 -3.02
N GLN A 57 -2.49 -5.75 -2.64
CA GLN A 57 -2.33 -6.81 -3.63
C GLN A 57 -3.57 -6.83 -4.52
N GLY A 58 -3.43 -6.31 -5.73
CA GLY A 58 -4.46 -6.40 -6.76
C GLY A 58 -4.58 -7.83 -7.23
N GLY A 59 -5.60 -8.54 -6.74
CA GLY A 59 -6.04 -9.78 -7.37
C GLY A 59 -6.82 -9.45 -8.65
N SER A 60 -6.49 -10.09 -9.76
CA SER A 60 -7.35 -10.08 -10.94
C SER A 60 -8.34 -11.24 -10.83
N PHE A 61 -9.64 -10.94 -10.83
CA PHE A 61 -10.64 -11.97 -11.10
C PHE A 61 -10.80 -12.07 -12.61
N ARG A 62 -10.54 -13.26 -13.17
CA ARG A 62 -10.83 -13.53 -14.58
C ARG A 62 -12.18 -14.23 -14.66
N VAL A 63 -13.15 -13.58 -15.30
CA VAL A 63 -14.40 -14.24 -15.66
C VAL A 63 -14.10 -15.15 -16.85
N LEU A 64 -14.05 -16.46 -16.61
CA LEU A 64 -13.89 -17.45 -17.67
C LEU A 64 -15.17 -17.50 -18.51
N LYS A 65 -15.01 -17.60 -19.83
CA LYS A 65 -16.15 -17.91 -20.71
C LYS A 65 -16.61 -19.33 -20.43
N TRP A 66 -17.90 -19.61 -20.68
CA TRP A 66 -18.47 -20.95 -20.51
C TRP A 66 -17.65 -22.03 -21.25
N GLN A 67 -17.09 -21.68 -22.42
CA GLN A 67 -16.24 -22.54 -23.25
C GLN A 67 -14.83 -22.81 -22.69
N GLU A 68 -14.37 -22.04 -21.70
CA GLU A 68 -13.04 -22.18 -21.08
C GLU A 68 -13.07 -23.05 -19.81
N ARG A 69 -14.26 -23.53 -19.39
CA ARG A 69 -14.40 -24.49 -18.28
C ARG A 69 -14.25 -25.90 -18.81
N ARG A 70 -13.09 -26.53 -18.59
CA ARG A 70 -12.93 -27.99 -18.67
C ARG A 70 -12.97 -28.58 -17.27
#